data_AF-A0A6A4W076-F1
#
_entry.id   AF-A0A6A4W076-F1
#
_cell.length_a   1.000
_cell.length_b   1.000
_cell.length_c   1.000
_cell.angle_alpha   90.00
_cell.angle_beta   90.00
_cell.angle_gamma   90.00
#
_symmetry.space_group_name_H-M   'P 1'
#
loop_
_entity.id
_entity.type
_entity.pdbx_description
1 polymer ?
#
loop_
_entity_poly.entity_id
_entity_poly.type
_entity_poly.pdbx_seq_one_letter_code
_entity_poly.pdbx_strand_id
1 'polypeptide(L)'
;MDNFDPSALPADNHTLLVGDFNAHHPMWDHGCDAADAVGARVAAWLGSVGWTTLNSGEPTHVSYRNGSQTAPDLIACSDDLARRATWHLGPDLGSDHLPMVAQVATSNHGSRCIRKPRWSFKKADWAAFQVECEAAFEEAEPSLSTQELSTLFVNVLHQASVHHIPRGARADPKPWALDPELREAIAERREARRLLRRDDPPPLEGPLGRGKTPGCISRAPRHPGSLPRLRWHHPEQAS
;
A
#
# COMPACT_ATOMS: atom_id res chain seq x y z
N MET A 1 -13.69 -27.45 -0.17
CA MET A 1 -14.51 -26.39 -0.77
C MET A 1 -14.30 -25.15 0.06
N ASP A 2 -14.03 -24.01 -0.57
CA ASP A 2 -13.94 -22.76 0.16
C ASP A 2 -15.35 -22.28 0.54
N ASN A 3 -15.48 -21.64 1.70
CA ASN A 3 -16.77 -21.11 2.20
C ASN A 3 -16.99 -19.66 1.76
N PHE A 4 -16.31 -19.21 0.72
CA PHE A 4 -16.39 -17.83 0.27
C PHE A 4 -17.66 -17.61 -0.56
N ASP A 5 -18.56 -16.77 -0.04
CA ASP A 5 -19.80 -16.36 -0.71
C ASP A 5 -19.78 -14.83 -0.91
N PRO A 6 -19.61 -14.35 -2.17
CA PRO A 6 -19.57 -12.92 -2.43
C PRO A 6 -20.92 -12.22 -2.20
N SER A 7 -22.04 -12.96 -2.12
CA SER A 7 -23.36 -12.36 -1.87
C SER A 7 -23.52 -11.79 -0.46
N ALA A 8 -22.62 -12.14 0.47
CA ALA A 8 -22.58 -11.55 1.81
C ALA A 8 -21.92 -10.15 1.84
N LEU A 9 -21.29 -9.72 0.75
CA LEU A 9 -20.64 -8.41 0.65
C LEU A 9 -21.67 -7.30 0.39
N PRO A 10 -21.48 -6.09 0.96
CA PRO A 10 -22.35 -4.95 0.68
C PRO A 10 -22.27 -4.56 -0.80
N ALA A 11 -23.43 -4.36 -1.43
CA ALA A 11 -23.54 -4.10 -2.87
C ALA A 11 -24.47 -2.90 -3.18
N ASP A 12 -24.12 -1.71 -2.70
CA ASP A 12 -24.84 -0.47 -3.02
C ASP A 12 -24.07 0.47 -3.97
N ASN A 13 -24.73 1.51 -4.48
CA ASN A 13 -24.14 2.46 -5.44
C ASN A 13 -23.09 3.40 -4.82
N HIS A 14 -22.80 3.27 -3.53
CA HIS A 14 -21.82 4.07 -2.79
C HIS A 14 -20.70 3.23 -2.20
N THR A 15 -20.64 1.94 -2.56
CA THR A 15 -19.64 1.00 -2.08
C THR A 15 -18.52 0.83 -3.10
N LEU A 16 -17.29 0.84 -2.59
CA LEU A 16 -16.10 0.39 -3.30
C LEU A 16 -15.60 -0.86 -2.58
N LEU A 17 -15.57 -1.98 -3.28
CA LEU A 17 -15.00 -3.23 -2.79
C LEU A 17 -13.53 -3.27 -3.16
N VAL A 18 -12.66 -3.45 -2.17
CA VAL A 18 -11.20 -3.47 -2.32
C VAL A 18 -10.63 -4.59 -1.48
N GLY A 19 -9.81 -5.44 -2.05
CA GLY A 19 -9.08 -6.43 -1.27
C GLY A 19 -8.34 -7.46 -2.11
N ASP A 20 -7.66 -8.34 -1.39
CA ASP A 20 -7.09 -9.58 -1.90
C ASP A 20 -8.17 -10.67 -1.89
N PHE A 21 -8.57 -11.12 -3.09
CA PHE A 21 -9.57 -12.18 -3.25
C PHE A 21 -8.92 -13.54 -3.49
N ASN A 22 -7.60 -13.58 -3.73
CA ASN A 22 -6.89 -14.76 -4.21
C ASN A 22 -7.65 -15.45 -5.36
N ALA A 23 -8.17 -14.65 -6.29
CA ALA A 23 -9.07 -15.07 -7.35
C ALA A 23 -8.60 -14.56 -8.72
N HIS A 24 -8.54 -15.45 -9.70
CA HIS A 24 -8.09 -15.14 -11.05
C HIS A 24 -9.27 -15.19 -12.03
N HIS A 25 -9.44 -14.13 -12.82
CA HIS A 25 -10.41 -14.06 -13.91
C HIS A 25 -9.88 -13.11 -15.00
N PRO A 26 -10.10 -13.40 -16.30
CA PRO A 26 -9.70 -12.53 -17.41
C PRO A 26 -10.25 -11.08 -17.37
N MET A 27 -11.16 -10.78 -16.43
CA MET A 27 -11.77 -9.46 -16.29
C MET A 27 -10.87 -8.49 -15.51
N TRP A 28 -9.98 -9.01 -14.65
CA TRP A 28 -9.09 -8.19 -13.81
C TRP A 28 -7.65 -8.71 -13.73
N ASP A 29 -7.36 -9.89 -14.28
CA ASP A 29 -6.02 -10.47 -14.38
C ASP A 29 -5.69 -10.74 -15.85
N HIS A 30 -4.82 -9.91 -16.45
CA HIS A 30 -4.46 -10.04 -17.86
C HIS A 30 -3.62 -11.31 -18.14
N GLY A 31 -2.91 -11.82 -17.13
CA GLY A 31 -2.14 -13.06 -17.25
C GLY A 31 -3.01 -14.32 -17.17
N CYS A 32 -4.31 -14.17 -16.95
CA CYS A 32 -5.26 -15.26 -16.77
C CYS A 32 -6.09 -15.48 -18.04
N ASP A 33 -5.89 -16.62 -18.71
CA ASP A 33 -6.70 -17.02 -19.86
C ASP A 33 -8.06 -17.61 -19.46
N ALA A 34 -8.13 -18.26 -18.29
CA ALA A 34 -9.30 -18.95 -17.80
C ALA A 34 -9.45 -18.74 -16.30
N ALA A 35 -10.66 -18.36 -15.89
CA ALA A 35 -10.96 -18.09 -14.49
C ALA A 35 -10.84 -19.34 -13.62
N ASP A 36 -10.36 -19.17 -12.40
CA ASP A 36 -10.50 -20.19 -11.37
C ASP A 36 -11.93 -20.21 -10.79
N ALA A 37 -12.22 -21.16 -9.91
CA ALA A 37 -13.55 -21.32 -9.32
C ALA A 37 -14.01 -20.09 -8.51
N VAL A 38 -13.07 -19.42 -7.83
CA VAL A 38 -13.35 -18.23 -7.02
C VAL A 38 -13.60 -17.03 -7.94
N GLY A 39 -12.76 -16.84 -8.95
CA GLY A 39 -12.86 -15.78 -9.95
C GLY A 39 -14.15 -15.89 -10.75
N ALA A 40 -14.55 -17.08 -11.19
CA ALA A 40 -15.82 -17.30 -11.86
C ALA A 40 -17.02 -16.93 -10.96
N ARG A 41 -16.98 -17.29 -9.68
CA ARG A 41 -18.03 -16.96 -8.70
C ARG A 41 -18.10 -15.46 -8.41
N VAL A 42 -16.96 -14.79 -8.25
CA VAL A 42 -16.88 -13.34 -8.07
C VAL A 42 -17.40 -12.62 -9.30
N ALA A 43 -16.97 -13.00 -10.51
CA ALA A 43 -17.40 -12.38 -11.75
C ALA A 43 -18.92 -12.52 -11.98
N ALA A 44 -19.48 -13.71 -11.71
CA ALA A 44 -20.91 -13.95 -11.80
C ALA A 44 -21.70 -13.08 -10.80
N TRP A 45 -21.20 -12.93 -9.58
CA TRP A 45 -21.82 -12.06 -8.59
C TRP A 45 -21.73 -10.58 -8.97
N LEU A 46 -20.56 -10.08 -9.40
CA LEU A 46 -20.41 -8.71 -9.87
C LEU A 46 -21.42 -8.39 -10.99
N GLY A 47 -21.56 -9.31 -11.95
CA GLY A 47 -22.56 -9.18 -13.01
C GLY A 47 -24.01 -9.15 -12.51
N SER A 48 -24.35 -9.89 -11.44
CA SER A 48 -25.71 -9.93 -10.90
C SER A 48 -26.09 -8.65 -10.14
N VAL A 49 -25.12 -7.95 -9.57
CA VAL A 49 -25.32 -6.67 -8.85
C VAL A 49 -25.05 -5.43 -9.72
N GLY A 50 -24.71 -5.60 -11.00
CA GLY A 50 -24.43 -4.50 -11.93
C GLY A 50 -23.13 -3.75 -11.61
N TRP A 51 -22.10 -4.51 -11.24
CA TRP A 51 -20.79 -3.98 -10.87
C TRP A 51 -19.71 -4.41 -11.86
N THR A 52 -18.65 -3.61 -11.93
CA THR A 52 -17.46 -3.85 -12.74
C THR A 52 -16.20 -3.71 -11.90
N THR A 53 -15.09 -4.29 -12.38
CA THR A 53 -13.76 -4.04 -11.83
C THR A 53 -13.17 -2.75 -12.38
N LEU A 54 -12.37 -2.07 -11.56
CA LEU A 54 -11.57 -0.91 -11.97
C LEU A 54 -10.17 -1.30 -12.46
N ASN A 55 -9.71 -2.51 -12.12
CA ASN A 55 -8.39 -3.01 -12.49
C ASN A 55 -8.16 -2.91 -14.00
N SER A 56 -6.95 -2.48 -14.41
CA SER A 56 -6.54 -2.49 -15.82
C SER A 56 -6.16 -3.89 -16.34
N GLY A 57 -6.05 -4.88 -15.43
CA GLY A 57 -5.46 -6.19 -15.70
C GLY A 57 -3.97 -6.28 -15.35
N GLU A 58 -3.33 -5.18 -14.98
CA GLU A 58 -1.92 -5.19 -14.56
C GLU A 58 -1.72 -6.04 -13.29
N PRO A 59 -0.59 -6.79 -13.20
CA PRO A 59 -0.31 -7.62 -12.03
C PRO A 59 -0.27 -6.83 -10.73
N THR A 60 -1.01 -7.30 -9.73
CA THR A 60 -1.00 -6.76 -8.36
C THR A 60 -0.12 -7.59 -7.43
N HIS A 61 0.37 -8.75 -7.88
CA HIS A 61 1.28 -9.62 -7.15
C HIS A 61 2.47 -10.02 -8.00
N VAL A 62 3.65 -10.08 -7.38
CA VAL A 62 4.89 -10.58 -7.99
C VAL A 62 5.56 -11.55 -7.02
N SER A 63 5.61 -12.82 -7.41
CA SER A 63 6.30 -13.86 -6.64
C SER A 63 7.82 -13.70 -6.72
N TYR A 64 8.47 -13.53 -5.57
CA TYR A 64 9.94 -13.49 -5.48
C TYR A 64 10.62 -14.82 -5.85
N ARG A 65 9.88 -15.94 -5.80
CA ARG A 65 10.45 -17.28 -5.99
C ARG A 65 10.70 -17.61 -7.46
N ASN A 66 9.79 -17.20 -8.33
CA ASN A 66 9.76 -17.60 -9.73
C ASN A 66 9.44 -16.45 -10.69
N GLY A 67 9.29 -15.22 -10.19
CA GLY A 67 8.96 -14.05 -11.00
C GLY A 67 7.50 -14.01 -11.48
N SER A 68 6.65 -14.98 -11.12
CA SER A 68 5.28 -15.03 -11.62
C SER A 68 4.50 -13.78 -11.23
N GLN A 69 3.76 -13.23 -12.19
CA GLN A 69 2.99 -12.01 -12.04
C GLN A 69 1.51 -12.34 -12.23
N THR A 70 0.70 -12.01 -11.23
CA THR A 70 -0.76 -12.27 -11.24
C THR A 70 -1.51 -11.09 -10.62
N ALA A 71 -2.83 -11.06 -10.75
CA ALA A 71 -3.68 -10.05 -10.13
C ALA A 71 -4.75 -10.67 -9.20
N PRO A 72 -4.34 -11.16 -8.01
CA PRO A 72 -5.28 -11.68 -7.00
C PRO A 72 -6.07 -10.58 -6.27
N ASP A 73 -5.58 -9.33 -6.33
CA ASP A 73 -6.22 -8.18 -5.71
C ASP A 73 -7.14 -7.47 -6.71
N LEU A 74 -8.34 -7.07 -6.27
CA LEU A 74 -9.28 -6.34 -7.11
C LEU A 74 -9.90 -5.14 -6.41
N ILE A 75 -10.28 -4.17 -7.24
CA ILE A 75 -11.18 -3.08 -6.87
C ILE A 75 -12.43 -3.18 -7.76
N ALA A 76 -13.59 -3.26 -7.15
CA ALA A 76 -14.87 -3.33 -7.86
C ALA A 76 -15.90 -2.36 -7.28
N CYS A 77 -16.80 -1.88 -8.13
CA CYS A 77 -17.91 -1.03 -7.74
C CYS A 77 -19.02 -1.01 -8.79
N SER A 78 -20.13 -0.35 -8.46
CA SER A 78 -21.20 -0.06 -9.41
C SER A 78 -20.70 0.73 -10.62
N ASP A 79 -21.36 0.55 -11.77
CA ASP A 79 -21.04 1.28 -13.01
C ASP A 79 -21.10 2.81 -12.83
N ASP A 80 -21.93 3.33 -11.93
CA ASP A 80 -21.96 4.76 -11.63
C ASP A 80 -20.70 5.28 -10.95
N LEU A 81 -20.19 4.52 -9.99
CA LEU A 81 -18.96 4.87 -9.31
C LEU A 81 -17.77 4.71 -10.26
N ALA A 82 -17.78 3.66 -11.09
CA ALA A 82 -16.73 3.39 -12.07
C ALA A 82 -16.54 4.54 -13.07
N ARG A 83 -17.63 5.15 -13.55
CA ARG A 83 -17.57 6.33 -14.44
C ARG A 83 -16.85 7.54 -13.84
N ARG A 84 -16.75 7.61 -12.52
CA ARG A 84 -16.12 8.71 -11.77
C ARG A 84 -14.84 8.27 -11.06
N ALA A 85 -14.39 7.04 -11.30
CA ALA A 85 -13.20 6.50 -10.68
C ALA A 85 -12.09 6.29 -11.71
N THR A 86 -10.85 6.44 -11.26
CA THR A 86 -9.67 5.98 -12.00
C THR A 86 -8.92 4.98 -11.14
N TRP A 87 -8.16 4.11 -11.80
CA TRP A 87 -7.32 3.10 -11.17
C TRP A 87 -5.95 3.13 -11.81
N HIS A 88 -4.90 2.94 -11.00
CA HIS A 88 -3.56 2.64 -11.48
C HIS A 88 -2.80 1.83 -10.43
N LEU A 89 -1.76 1.14 -10.91
CA LEU A 89 -0.83 0.47 -10.03
C LEU A 89 0.05 1.51 -9.31
N GLY A 90 0.09 1.41 -7.98
CA GLY A 90 0.90 2.23 -7.11
C GLY A 90 2.38 1.84 -7.16
N PRO A 91 3.25 2.68 -6.56
CA PRO A 91 4.67 2.40 -6.51
C PRO A 91 4.94 1.20 -5.61
N ASP A 92 5.94 0.40 -5.97
CA ASP A 92 6.43 -0.69 -5.13
C ASP A 92 6.80 -0.20 -3.71
N LEU A 93 6.20 -0.85 -2.69
CA LEU A 93 6.42 -0.61 -1.26
C LEU A 93 7.26 -1.68 -0.56
N GLY A 94 7.66 -2.75 -1.27
CA GLY A 94 8.55 -3.80 -0.76
C GLY A 94 7.85 -5.09 -0.34
N SER A 95 6.55 -5.18 -0.54
CA SER A 95 5.80 -6.44 -0.50
C SER A 95 5.81 -7.09 -1.89
N ASP A 96 5.58 -8.39 -1.95
CA ASP A 96 5.18 -9.12 -3.15
C ASP A 96 3.86 -8.60 -3.75
N HIS A 97 2.96 -8.05 -2.93
CA HIS A 97 1.81 -7.28 -3.41
C HIS A 97 2.20 -5.84 -3.78
N LEU A 98 1.66 -5.39 -4.91
CA LEU A 98 1.78 -4.05 -5.44
C LEU A 98 0.52 -3.26 -5.08
N PRO A 99 0.65 -2.02 -4.57
CA PRO A 99 -0.51 -1.24 -4.16
C PRO A 99 -1.43 -0.94 -5.35
N MET A 100 -2.74 -1.01 -5.13
CA MET A 100 -3.72 -0.46 -6.07
C MET A 100 -4.14 0.94 -5.61
N VAL A 101 -4.17 1.89 -6.54
CA VAL A 101 -4.59 3.27 -6.25
C VAL A 101 -5.85 3.57 -7.04
N ALA A 102 -6.96 3.73 -6.33
CA ALA A 102 -8.21 4.22 -6.88
C ALA A 102 -8.41 5.70 -6.51
N GLN A 103 -8.83 6.52 -7.47
CA GLN A 103 -9.24 7.90 -7.22
C GLN A 103 -10.69 8.07 -7.64
N VAL A 104 -11.55 8.54 -6.74
CA VAL A 104 -12.98 8.74 -7.01
C VAL A 104 -13.28 10.24 -7.00
N ALA A 105 -13.80 10.75 -8.12
CA ALA A 105 -14.27 12.12 -8.22
C ALA A 105 -15.56 12.29 -7.42
N THR A 106 -15.52 13.16 -6.41
CA THR A 106 -16.66 13.52 -5.58
C THR A 106 -17.02 14.99 -5.79
N SER A 107 -18.31 15.30 -5.79
CA SER A 107 -18.83 16.67 -5.99
C SER A 107 -18.68 17.55 -4.74
N ASN A 108 -18.39 16.94 -3.58
CA ASN A 108 -18.16 17.68 -2.34
C ASN A 108 -16.72 18.21 -2.30
N HIS A 109 -16.60 19.52 -2.20
CA HIS A 109 -15.37 20.16 -1.72
C HIS A 109 -15.14 19.61 -0.31
N GLY A 110 -14.12 18.76 -0.18
CA GLY A 110 -13.94 17.89 0.98
C GLY A 110 -14.16 18.61 2.30
N SER A 111 -14.90 17.95 3.21
CA SER A 111 -14.97 18.40 4.60
C SER A 111 -13.55 18.67 5.07
N ARG A 112 -13.28 19.87 5.59
CA ARG A 112 -11.95 20.26 6.07
C ARG A 112 -11.41 19.13 6.94
N CYS A 113 -10.31 18.50 6.52
CA CYS A 113 -9.71 17.40 7.28
C CYS A 113 -9.42 17.90 8.70
N ILE A 114 -10.25 17.48 9.66
CA ILE A 114 -10.08 17.82 11.07
C ILE A 114 -8.89 16.99 11.54
N ARG A 115 -7.71 17.60 11.52
CA ARG A 115 -6.49 16.96 12.01
C ARG A 115 -6.63 16.72 13.51
N LYS A 116 -6.55 15.46 13.92
CA LYS A 116 -6.57 15.09 15.34
C LYS A 116 -5.27 15.60 16.01
N PRO A 117 -5.37 16.39 17.09
CA PRO A 117 -4.19 16.88 17.79
C PRO A 117 -3.47 15.72 18.49
N ARG A 118 -2.15 15.66 18.31
CA ARG A 118 -1.25 14.66 18.91
C ARG A 118 -0.37 15.31 19.97
N TRP A 119 0.03 14.52 20.96
CA TRP A 119 1.01 14.94 21.96
C TRP A 119 2.32 15.37 21.30
N SER A 120 2.86 16.50 21.75
CA SER A 120 4.14 17.04 21.30
C SER A 120 5.19 16.83 22.38
N PHE A 121 5.70 15.60 22.48
CA PHE A 121 6.73 15.22 23.46
C PHE A 121 8.01 16.07 23.39
N LYS A 122 8.32 16.64 22.23
CA LYS A 122 9.45 17.57 22.05
C LYS A 122 9.22 18.94 22.73
N LYS A 123 7.96 19.34 22.93
CA LYS A 123 7.56 20.61 23.56
C LYS A 123 7.08 20.42 24.99
N ALA A 124 7.15 19.20 25.52
CA ALA A 124 6.71 18.91 26.87
C ALA A 124 7.63 19.61 27.89
N ASP A 125 7.03 20.15 28.93
CA ASP A 125 7.76 20.55 30.13
C ASP A 125 7.91 19.33 31.03
N TRP A 126 8.95 18.55 30.78
CA TRP A 126 9.20 17.32 31.54
C TRP A 126 9.52 17.59 33.01
N ALA A 127 10.08 18.75 33.34
CA ALA A 127 10.40 19.11 34.71
C ALA A 127 9.12 19.40 35.50
N ALA A 128 8.22 20.22 34.96
CA ALA A 128 6.93 20.48 35.59
C ALA A 128 6.04 19.23 35.66
N PHE A 129 6.05 18.40 34.61
CA PHE A 129 5.38 17.10 34.59
C PHE A 129 5.85 16.20 35.73
N GLN A 130 7.17 16.08 35.91
CA GLN A 130 7.76 15.25 36.95
C GLN A 130 7.37 15.76 38.34
N VAL A 131 7.50 17.07 38.58
CA VAL A 131 7.14 17.69 39.87
C VAL A 131 5.68 17.43 40.24
N GLU A 132 4.75 17.58 39.28
CA GLU A 132 3.32 17.32 39.53
C GLU A 132 3.05 15.85 39.84
N CYS A 133 3.67 14.92 39.10
CA CYS A 133 3.50 13.50 39.35
C CYS A 133 4.06 13.08 40.71
N GLU A 134 5.27 13.52 41.05
CA GLU A 134 5.93 13.18 42.32
C GLU A 134 5.11 13.71 43.51
N ALA A 135 4.65 14.96 43.47
CA ALA A 135 3.79 15.51 44.51
C ALA A 135 2.50 14.70 44.70
N ALA A 136 1.83 14.32 43.60
CA ALA A 136 0.61 13.51 43.66
C ALA A 136 0.85 12.07 44.17
N PHE A 137 2.04 11.52 43.95
CA PHE A 137 2.41 10.20 44.45
C PHE A 137 2.87 10.22 45.91
N GLU A 138 3.46 11.31 46.39
CA GLU A 138 3.79 11.49 47.82
C GLU A 138 2.53 11.59 48.69
N GLU A 139 1.44 12.15 48.16
CA GLU A 139 0.14 12.25 48.84
C GLU A 139 -0.70 10.95 48.77
N ALA A 140 -0.22 9.91 48.08
CA ALA A 140 -0.99 8.69 47.88
C ALA A 140 -1.13 7.85 49.17
N GLU A 141 -2.36 7.45 49.49
CA GLU A 141 -2.68 6.64 50.67
C GLU A 141 -2.10 5.22 50.57
N PRO A 142 -1.21 4.78 51.48
CA PRO A 142 -0.57 3.47 51.43
C PRO A 142 -1.53 2.29 51.65
N SER A 143 -2.73 2.57 52.17
CA SER A 143 -3.74 1.56 52.50
C SER A 143 -4.60 1.11 51.31
N LEU A 144 -4.43 1.75 50.14
CA LEU A 144 -5.16 1.41 48.92
C LEU A 144 -4.74 0.04 48.37
N SER A 145 -5.68 -0.64 47.72
CA SER A 145 -5.41 -1.87 46.98
C SER A 145 -4.51 -1.60 45.76
N THR A 146 -3.88 -2.65 45.24
CA THR A 146 -3.08 -2.57 44.00
C THR A 146 -3.87 -2.01 42.82
N GLN A 147 -5.16 -2.34 42.72
CA GLN A 147 -6.02 -1.85 41.65
C GLN A 147 -6.29 -0.35 41.77
N GLU A 148 -6.52 0.13 43.00
CA GLU A 148 -6.74 1.55 43.28
C GLU A 148 -5.47 2.36 43.03
N LEU A 149 -4.31 1.88 43.46
CA LEU A 149 -3.01 2.50 43.20
C LEU A 149 -2.69 2.55 41.69
N SER A 150 -2.98 1.48 40.94
CA SER A 150 -2.80 1.47 39.48
C SER A 150 -3.71 2.49 38.80
N THR A 151 -4.96 2.61 39.26
CA THR A 151 -5.91 3.59 38.75
C THR A 151 -5.46 5.02 39.05
N LEU A 152 -5.00 5.28 40.28
CA LEU A 152 -4.41 6.56 40.68
C LEU A 152 -3.21 6.92 39.80
N PHE A 153 -2.28 5.98 39.62
CA PHE A 153 -1.08 6.18 38.80
C PHE A 153 -1.41 6.60 37.37
N VAL A 154 -2.31 5.87 36.70
CA VAL A 154 -2.73 6.21 35.32
C VAL A 154 -3.40 7.59 35.27
N ASN A 155 -4.24 7.90 36.25
CA ASN A 155 -4.94 9.17 36.30
C ASN A 155 -3.99 10.35 36.50
N VAL A 156 -3.04 10.25 37.43
CA VAL A 156 -2.02 11.28 37.66
C VAL A 156 -1.20 11.51 36.39
N LEU A 157 -0.70 10.44 35.76
CA LEU A 157 0.04 10.58 34.50
C LEU A 157 -0.80 11.24 33.40
N HIS A 158 -2.09 10.90 33.30
CA HIS A 158 -2.98 11.50 32.32
C HIS A 158 -3.22 12.99 32.58
N GLN A 159 -3.46 13.39 33.83
CA GLN A 159 -3.67 14.80 34.21
C GLN A 159 -2.41 15.63 33.97
N ALA A 160 -1.27 15.19 34.51
CA ALA A 160 0.00 15.85 34.30
C ALA A 160 0.36 15.93 32.81
N SER A 161 0.01 14.91 32.02
CA SER A 161 0.19 14.94 30.56
C SER A 161 -0.62 16.06 29.92
N VAL A 162 -1.89 16.24 30.32
CA VAL A 162 -2.76 17.32 29.81
C VAL A 162 -2.19 18.71 30.15
N HIS A 163 -1.62 18.88 31.34
CA HIS A 163 -1.05 20.16 31.78
C HIS A 163 0.28 20.48 31.10
N HIS A 164 1.18 19.49 30.97
CA HIS A 164 2.59 19.75 30.67
C HIS A 164 3.05 19.23 29.31
N ILE A 165 2.23 18.47 28.59
CA ILE A 165 2.55 17.97 27.25
C ILE A 165 1.62 18.66 26.24
N PRO A 166 2.07 19.69 25.52
CA PRO A 166 1.22 20.37 24.55
C PRO A 166 0.71 19.42 23.45
N ARG A 167 -0.54 19.59 23.04
CA ARG A 167 -1.13 18.87 21.90
C ARG A 167 -1.19 19.79 20.68
N GLY A 168 -0.81 19.26 19.52
CA GLY A 168 -0.79 20.03 18.29
C GLY A 168 -1.16 19.19 17.08
N ALA A 169 -1.68 19.86 16.06
CA ALA A 169 -1.96 19.27 14.75
C ALA A 169 -0.99 19.87 13.73
N ARG A 170 0.10 19.16 13.44
CA ARG A 170 1.07 19.61 12.42
C ARG A 170 0.43 19.48 11.03
N ALA A 171 0.45 20.56 10.25
CA ALA A 171 -0.12 20.58 8.90
C ALA A 171 0.59 19.60 7.96
N ASP A 172 1.93 19.63 7.99
CA ASP A 172 2.83 18.86 7.15
C ASP A 172 3.87 18.13 8.01
N PRO A 173 3.51 16.99 8.61
CA PRO A 173 4.51 16.14 9.26
C PRO A 173 5.48 15.65 8.18
N LYS A 174 6.79 15.82 8.40
CA LYS A 174 7.77 15.11 7.59
C LYS A 174 7.62 13.62 7.92
N PRO A 175 7.21 12.76 6.97
CA PRO A 175 7.20 11.33 7.20
C PRO A 175 8.61 10.84 7.45
N TRP A 176 8.77 9.86 8.34
CA TRP A 176 10.04 9.12 8.48
C TRP A 176 10.46 8.49 7.16
N ALA A 177 9.50 8.18 6.28
CA ALA A 177 9.70 7.67 4.93
C ALA A 177 10.49 8.61 3.98
N LEU A 178 10.78 9.85 4.39
CA LEU A 178 11.61 10.80 3.64
C LEU A 178 13.08 10.81 4.07
N ASP A 179 13.48 9.95 4.99
CA ASP A 179 14.87 9.78 5.38
C ASP A 179 15.77 9.46 4.16
N PRO A 180 16.92 10.14 3.96
CA PRO A 180 17.77 9.94 2.79
C PRO A 180 18.25 8.50 2.59
N GLU A 181 18.67 7.82 3.67
CA GLU A 181 19.19 6.45 3.61
C GLU A 181 18.07 5.49 3.18
N LEU A 182 16.88 5.70 3.74
CA LEU A 182 15.70 4.92 3.36
C LEU A 182 15.30 5.14 1.89
N ARG A 183 15.42 6.37 1.37
CA ARG A 183 15.12 6.66 -0.04
C ARG A 183 16.09 5.95 -0.98
N GLU A 184 17.37 5.88 -0.62
CA GLU A 184 18.38 5.16 -1.36
C GLU A 184 18.10 3.65 -1.34
N ALA A 185 17.83 3.08 -0.16
CA ALA A 185 17.48 1.67 -0.02
C ALA A 185 16.22 1.29 -0.83
N ILE A 186 15.19 2.16 -0.86
CA ILE A 186 14.00 1.97 -1.70
C ILE A 186 14.34 2.00 -3.19
N ALA A 187 15.25 2.89 -3.62
CA ALA A 187 15.66 2.99 -5.01
C ALA A 187 16.43 1.73 -5.46
N GLU A 188 17.39 1.27 -4.65
CA GLU A 188 18.15 0.04 -4.90
C GLU A 188 17.23 -1.18 -5.00
N ARG A 189 16.30 -1.35 -4.05
CA ARG A 189 15.31 -2.43 -4.06
C ARG A 189 14.44 -2.41 -5.32
N ARG A 190 13.97 -1.23 -5.73
CA ARG A 190 13.14 -1.07 -6.93
C ARG A 190 13.91 -1.44 -8.20
N GLU A 191 15.20 -1.11 -8.26
CA GLU A 191 16.06 -1.49 -9.38
C GLU A 191 16.30 -3.00 -9.41
N ALA A 192 16.62 -3.62 -8.28
CA ALA A 192 16.75 -5.07 -8.17
C ALA A 192 15.46 -5.80 -8.62
N ARG A 193 14.29 -5.27 -8.24
CA ARG A 193 12.99 -5.80 -8.68
C ARG A 193 12.73 -5.61 -10.18
N ARG A 194 13.24 -4.54 -10.80
CA ARG A 194 13.16 -4.36 -12.26
C ARG A 194 14.04 -5.35 -13.02
N LEU A 195 15.17 -5.75 -12.46
CA LEU A 195 16.03 -6.76 -13.07
C LEU A 195 15.33 -8.12 -13.13
N LEU A 196 14.59 -8.50 -12.08
CA LEU A 196 13.72 -9.70 -12.12
C LEU A 196 12.71 -9.65 -13.27
N ARG A 197 12.20 -8.46 -13.63
CA ARG A 197 11.26 -8.27 -14.76
C ARG A 197 11.91 -8.39 -16.14
N ARG A 198 13.24 -8.27 -16.26
CA ARG A 198 13.96 -8.36 -17.55
C ARG A 198 14.31 -9.79 -17.94
N ASP A 199 14.45 -10.67 -16.96
CA ASP A 199 14.86 -12.06 -17.15
C ASP A 199 13.66 -13.02 -17.31
N ASP A 200 12.43 -12.49 -17.31
CA ASP A 200 11.24 -13.24 -17.72
C ASP A 200 11.33 -13.57 -19.23
N PRO A 201 11.28 -14.85 -19.64
CA PRO A 201 11.21 -15.18 -21.06
C PRO A 201 9.95 -14.53 -21.64
N PRO A 202 10.00 -13.98 -22.88
CA PRO A 202 8.80 -13.52 -23.54
C PRO A 202 7.78 -14.67 -23.59
N PRO A 203 6.47 -14.38 -23.52
CA PRO A 203 5.44 -15.41 -23.67
C PRO A 203 5.75 -16.21 -24.93
N LEU A 204 5.77 -17.54 -24.83
CA LEU A 204 5.93 -18.41 -25.98
C LEU A 204 4.86 -18.02 -27.00
N GLU A 205 5.25 -17.46 -28.15
CA GLU A 205 4.33 -17.18 -29.23
C GLU A 205 3.66 -18.49 -29.67
N GLY A 206 2.38 -18.65 -29.32
CA GLY A 206 1.50 -19.61 -29.96
C GLY A 206 1.35 -19.25 -31.44
N PRO A 207 1.14 -20.24 -32.33
CA PRO A 207 1.27 -20.04 -33.77
C PRO A 207 0.34 -18.94 -34.29
N LEU A 208 0.95 -17.92 -34.90
CA LEU A 208 0.33 -16.80 -35.60
C LEU A 208 -0.78 -17.28 -36.56
N GLY A 209 -2.02 -17.13 -36.13
CA GLY A 209 -3.18 -17.07 -37.01
C GLY A 209 -3.08 -15.80 -37.87
N ARG A 210 -3.04 -15.98 -39.19
CA ARG A 210 -2.96 -14.89 -40.17
C ARG A 210 -4.14 -13.92 -40.00
N GLY A 211 -3.85 -12.72 -39.48
CA GLY A 211 -4.75 -11.57 -39.47
C GLY A 211 -4.01 -10.34 -40.01
N LYS A 212 -4.63 -9.65 -40.97
CA LYS A 212 -4.05 -8.58 -41.81
C LYS A 212 -3.61 -7.35 -41.00
N THR A 213 -2.43 -6.83 -41.27
CA THR A 213 -1.96 -5.50 -40.83
C THR A 213 -2.39 -4.40 -41.81
N PRO A 214 -2.69 -3.18 -41.33
CA PRO A 214 -2.36 -1.96 -42.03
C PRO A 214 -1.18 -1.26 -41.34
N GLY A 215 -0.24 -0.80 -42.16
CA GLY A 215 1.10 -0.41 -41.74
C GLY A 215 1.22 0.90 -40.97
N CYS A 216 2.26 0.96 -40.14
CA CYS A 216 2.83 2.21 -39.64
C CYS A 216 4.36 2.12 -39.72
N ILE A 217 4.95 3.17 -40.28
CA ILE A 217 6.34 3.28 -40.73
C ILE A 217 7.28 3.43 -39.53
N SER A 218 8.26 2.55 -39.37
CA SER A 218 9.29 2.65 -38.33
C SER A 218 10.43 3.59 -38.77
N ARG A 219 10.80 4.54 -37.91
CA ARG A 219 12.09 5.24 -37.95
C ARG A 219 12.99 4.63 -36.87
N ALA A 220 14.14 4.10 -37.29
CA ALA A 220 15.16 3.57 -36.39
C ALA A 220 15.93 4.70 -35.66
N PRO A 221 16.29 4.54 -34.37
CA PRO A 221 17.28 5.39 -33.72
C PRO A 221 18.70 4.86 -33.92
N ARG A 222 19.65 5.80 -34.02
CA ARG A 222 21.09 5.58 -34.23
C ARG A 222 21.78 5.18 -32.92
N HIS A 223 22.81 4.33 -33.02
CA HIS A 223 23.76 4.02 -31.93
C HIS A 223 24.49 5.26 -31.40
N PRO A 224 24.88 5.24 -30.11
CA PRO A 224 26.30 5.47 -29.80
C PRO A 224 26.84 4.61 -28.63
N GLY A 225 28.16 4.35 -28.68
CA GLY A 225 29.04 4.51 -27.52
C GLY A 225 29.36 3.30 -26.64
N SER A 226 30.61 2.84 -26.76
CA SER A 226 31.34 1.88 -25.95
C SER A 226 31.18 2.00 -24.42
N LEU A 227 31.04 0.86 -23.73
CA LEU A 227 31.08 0.72 -22.26
C LEU A 227 32.54 0.74 -21.74
N PRO A 228 32.84 1.36 -20.58
CA PRO A 228 34.13 1.19 -19.91
C PRO A 228 34.19 -0.10 -19.09
N ARG A 229 35.33 -0.80 -19.15
CA ARG A 229 35.67 -1.97 -18.32
C ARG A 229 35.96 -1.53 -16.88
N LEU A 230 35.24 -2.07 -15.90
CA LEU A 230 35.65 -2.01 -14.49
C LEU A 230 36.88 -2.91 -14.25
N ARG A 231 37.93 -2.36 -13.63
CA ARG A 231 39.02 -3.12 -13.01
C ARG A 231 38.74 -3.24 -11.52
N TRP A 232 38.86 -4.45 -10.99
CA TRP A 232 38.88 -4.72 -9.56
C TRP A 232 40.30 -4.51 -9.03
N HIS A 233 40.46 -3.72 -7.98
CA HIS A 233 41.67 -3.66 -7.17
C HIS A 233 41.42 -4.43 -5.86
N HIS A 234 42.22 -5.46 -5.60
CA HIS A 234 42.28 -6.11 -4.30
C HIS A 234 43.11 -5.25 -3.32
N PRO A 235 42.69 -5.10 -2.05
CA PRO A 235 43.51 -4.48 -1.02
C PRO A 235 44.60 -5.46 -0.54
N GLU A 236 45.85 -5.03 -0.59
CA GLU A 236 46.98 -5.69 0.04
C GLU A 236 46.86 -5.62 1.58
N GLN A 237 47.23 -6.73 2.21
CA GLN A 237 47.37 -6.87 3.65
C GLN A 237 48.61 -6.09 4.12
N ALA A 238 48.47 -5.33 5.21
CA ALA A 238 49.60 -4.83 5.97
C ALA A 238 49.60 -5.50 7.35
N SER A 239 50.70 -6.19 7.64
CA SER A 239 51.09 -6.73 8.94
C SER A 239 51.38 -5.64 9.97
#